data_AF-A0A6G8RT20-F1
#
_entry.id   AF-A0A6G8RT20-F1
#
_cell.length_a   1.000
_cell.length_b   1.000
_cell.length_c   1.000
_cell.angle_alpha   90.00
_cell.angle_beta   90.00
_cell.angle_gamma   90.00
#
_symmetry.space_group_name_H-M   'P 1'
#
loop_
_entity.id
_entity.type
_entity.pdbx_description
1 polymer ?
#
loop_
_entity_poly.entity_id
_entity_poly.type
_entity_poly.pdbx_seq_one_letter_code
_entity_poly.pdbx_strand_id
1 'polypeptide(L)'
;MRLPVLVFDIETLTDLKSGAHLYGLDLPEPDLDQALTKLRRQESGTDFQRLPLHEIVCISGLWIDEKGTMKLFSFSQEQYSEAEILQKFLSIFDKRNPTLVSWNGSQFDLPVILYRAMYHGLSAPSLFDQGEIDTQKRYNNYQNRYHHRHIDLMDWMAMFNGRNFQKLDDIAHLLGYPGKRGKAGYLIPEYVRNQQWLEMTSYCEADVLNTWLVYLRFLLLKGQILPEDHRLWIQATIHYLQGQPQQTEFLQVWQTCCKHTDFTSSDFSQPPQQH
;
A
#
# COMPACT_ATOMS: atom_id res chain seq x y z
N MET A 1 13.05 -5.49 -14.65
CA MET A 1 12.24 -4.57 -13.82
C MET A 1 12.45 -3.12 -14.27
N ARG A 2 11.39 -2.29 -14.36
CA ARG A 2 11.51 -0.86 -14.73
C ARG A 2 11.65 0.00 -13.46
N LEU A 3 12.79 0.68 -13.34
CA LEU A 3 13.08 1.61 -12.25
C LEU A 3 12.85 3.08 -12.66
N PRO A 4 12.57 3.99 -11.72
CA PRO A 4 12.36 3.71 -10.30
C PRO A 4 10.99 3.07 -10.02
N VAL A 5 10.87 2.38 -8.88
CA VAL A 5 9.63 1.76 -8.38
C VAL A 5 9.22 2.41 -7.08
N LEU A 6 7.92 2.69 -6.93
CA LEU A 6 7.30 3.06 -5.66
C LEU A 6 6.22 2.03 -5.35
N VAL A 7 6.43 1.24 -4.30
CA VAL A 7 5.37 0.44 -3.68
C VAL A 7 4.73 1.29 -2.58
N PHE A 8 3.41 1.31 -2.46
CA PHE A 8 2.75 2.10 -1.42
C PHE A 8 1.44 1.46 -0.95
N ASP A 9 0.99 1.92 0.21
CA ASP A 9 -0.29 1.60 0.85
C ASP A 9 -0.73 2.81 1.71
N ILE A 10 -2.02 2.93 1.98
CA ILE A 10 -2.57 3.99 2.85
C ILE A 10 -3.38 3.42 4.00
N GLU A 11 -3.33 4.10 5.15
CA GLU A 11 -4.27 3.88 6.24
C GLU A 11 -5.20 5.08 6.39
N THR A 12 -6.46 4.78 6.69
CA THR A 12 -7.53 5.77 6.74
C THR A 12 -8.37 5.62 8.01
N LEU A 13 -9.07 6.69 8.37
CA LEU A 13 -10.20 6.70 9.31
C LEU A 13 -11.48 7.13 8.58
N THR A 14 -12.64 6.90 9.20
CA THR A 14 -13.89 7.50 8.73
C THR A 14 -13.84 9.01 8.94
N ASP A 15 -14.05 9.79 7.88
CA ASP A 15 -14.27 11.23 7.96
C ASP A 15 -15.67 11.52 8.53
N LEU A 16 -15.73 11.64 9.86
CA LEU A 16 -16.98 11.89 10.59
C LEU A 16 -17.59 13.25 10.22
N LYS A 17 -16.77 14.25 9.89
CA LYS A 17 -17.23 15.59 9.55
C LYS A 17 -17.93 15.61 8.19
N SER A 18 -17.30 15.03 7.17
CA SER A 18 -17.89 14.90 5.84
C SER A 18 -19.11 13.97 5.87
N GLY A 19 -19.06 12.90 6.67
CA GLY A 19 -20.20 12.01 6.90
C GLY A 19 -21.39 12.74 7.53
N ALA A 20 -21.17 13.50 8.60
CA ALA A 20 -22.21 14.28 9.25
C ALA A 20 -22.85 15.28 8.29
N HIS A 21 -22.03 15.98 7.50
CA HIS A 21 -22.53 16.91 6.48
C HIS A 21 -23.36 16.21 5.39
N LEU A 22 -22.87 15.08 4.87
CA LEU A 22 -23.53 14.32 3.80
C LEU A 22 -24.93 13.83 4.20
N TYR A 23 -25.09 13.41 5.45
CA TYR A 23 -26.35 12.85 5.96
C TYR A 23 -27.15 13.81 6.83
N GLY A 24 -26.73 15.08 6.96
CA GLY A 24 -27.42 16.08 7.78
C GLY A 24 -27.51 15.70 9.26
N LEU A 25 -26.49 15.04 9.80
CA LEU A 25 -26.45 14.59 11.19
C LEU A 25 -25.91 15.71 12.09
N ASP A 26 -26.60 15.96 13.19
CA ASP A 26 -26.17 16.83 14.28
C ASP A 26 -26.08 16.00 15.57
N LEU A 27 -24.96 15.29 15.72
CA LEU A 27 -24.71 14.35 16.81
C LEU A 27 -23.29 14.58 17.37
N PRO A 28 -23.04 14.24 18.64
CA PRO A 28 -21.69 14.17 19.19
C PRO A 28 -20.81 13.17 18.41
N GLU A 29 -19.49 13.42 18.38
CA GLU A 29 -18.52 12.61 17.63
C GLU A 29 -18.59 11.09 17.94
N PRO A 30 -18.70 10.62 19.20
CA PRO A 30 -18.81 9.20 19.49
C PRO A 30 -20.07 8.54 18.90
N ASP A 31 -21.14 9.31 18.71
CA ASP A 31 -22.41 8.84 18.15
C ASP A 31 -22.41 8.91 16.62
N LEU A 32 -21.62 9.82 16.02
CA LEU A 32 -21.47 9.96 14.57
C LEU A 32 -20.90 8.69 13.93
N ASP A 33 -19.82 8.13 14.48
CA ASP A 33 -19.19 6.92 13.93
C ASP A 33 -20.17 5.73 13.90
N GLN A 34 -20.93 5.54 14.99
CA GLN A 34 -21.95 4.50 15.07
C GLN A 34 -23.10 4.76 14.10
N ALA A 35 -23.54 6.02 13.96
CA ALA A 35 -24.60 6.40 13.03
C ALA A 35 -24.19 6.14 11.57
N LEU A 36 -22.99 6.57 11.18
CA LEU A 36 -22.44 6.35 9.84
C LEU A 36 -22.24 4.87 9.53
N THR A 37 -21.78 4.08 10.52
CA THR A 37 -21.66 2.63 10.37
C THR A 37 -23.03 1.97 10.17
N LYS A 38 -24.04 2.36 10.94
CA LYS A 38 -25.42 1.83 10.78
C LYS A 38 -26.01 2.18 9.41
N LEU A 39 -25.86 3.44 8.97
CA LEU A 39 -26.28 3.87 7.64
C LEU A 39 -25.59 3.03 6.56
N ARG A 40 -24.27 2.83 6.67
CA ARG A 40 -23.52 2.06 5.68
C ARG A 40 -23.94 0.59 5.60
N ARG A 41 -24.23 -0.04 6.75
CA ARG A 41 -24.80 -1.40 6.81
C ARG A 41 -26.16 -1.49 6.14
N GLN A 42 -27.04 -0.51 6.35
CA GLN A 42 -28.36 -0.47 5.72
C GLN A 42 -28.26 -0.31 4.20
N GLU A 43 -27.32 0.50 3.72
CA GLU A 43 -27.14 0.76 2.29
C GLU A 43 -26.45 -0.38 1.53
N SER A 44 -25.46 -1.03 2.15
CA SER A 44 -24.52 -1.91 1.43
C SER A 44 -24.23 -3.26 2.10
N GLY A 45 -24.75 -3.49 3.31
CA GLY A 45 -24.49 -4.69 4.08
C GLY A 45 -23.09 -4.79 4.68
N THR A 46 -22.26 -3.73 4.60
CA THR A 46 -20.89 -3.71 5.13
C THR A 46 -20.65 -2.48 6.02
N ASP A 47 -19.53 -2.50 6.74
CA ASP A 47 -19.08 -1.38 7.59
C ASP A 47 -18.08 -0.48 6.87
N PHE A 48 -17.57 -0.95 5.72
CA PHE A 48 -16.55 -0.25 4.96
C PHE A 48 -17.17 0.97 4.27
N GLN A 49 -16.75 2.15 4.69
CA GLN A 49 -17.37 3.41 4.28
C GLN A 49 -17.21 3.67 2.77
N ARG A 50 -17.96 4.66 2.28
CA ARG A 50 -17.83 5.12 0.89
C ARG A 50 -16.47 5.80 0.73
N LEU A 51 -15.79 5.62 -0.41
CA LEU A 51 -14.46 6.19 -0.68
C LEU A 51 -14.28 7.67 -0.29
N PRO A 52 -15.24 8.59 -0.54
CA PRO A 52 -15.09 9.99 -0.15
C PRO A 52 -15.13 10.25 1.37
N LEU A 53 -15.60 9.27 2.16
CA LEU A 53 -15.70 9.33 3.63
C LEU A 53 -14.50 8.70 4.33
N HIS A 54 -13.38 8.51 3.62
CA HIS A 54 -12.12 8.11 4.21
C HIS A 54 -11.19 9.31 4.33
N GLU A 55 -10.66 9.54 5.53
CA GLU A 55 -9.59 10.50 5.81
C GLU A 55 -8.26 9.74 5.93
N ILE A 56 -7.21 10.21 5.25
CA ILE A 56 -5.89 9.58 5.27
C ILE A 56 -5.16 9.96 6.56
N VAL A 57 -4.76 8.94 7.33
CA VAL A 57 -3.94 9.08 8.53
C VAL A 57 -2.50 8.67 8.33
N CYS A 58 -2.23 7.81 7.34
CA CYS A 58 -0.89 7.37 6.98
C CYS A 58 -0.77 7.04 5.50
N ILE A 59 0.40 7.31 4.93
CA ILE A 59 0.87 6.73 3.68
C ILE A 59 2.27 6.17 3.93
N SER A 60 2.45 4.87 3.71
CA SER A 60 3.77 4.24 3.71
C SER A 60 4.19 3.92 2.28
N GLY A 61 5.51 3.90 2.04
CA GLY A 61 6.04 3.55 0.74
C GLY A 61 7.45 2.99 0.77
N LEU A 62 7.73 2.08 -0.16
CA LEU A 62 9.06 1.55 -0.45
C LEU A 62 9.51 2.08 -1.81
N TRP A 63 10.52 2.94 -1.78
CA TRP A 63 11.16 3.51 -2.96
C TRP A 63 12.37 2.68 -3.37
N ILE A 64 12.44 2.33 -4.64
CA ILE A 64 13.62 1.71 -5.28
C ILE A 64 14.10 2.66 -6.38
N ASP A 65 15.28 3.24 -6.19
CA ASP A 65 15.87 4.15 -7.18
C ASP A 65 16.48 3.41 -8.38
N GLU A 66 17.00 4.15 -9.35
CA GLU A 66 17.59 3.62 -10.58
C GLU A 66 18.87 2.81 -10.34
N LYS A 67 19.50 2.95 -9.16
CA LYS A 67 20.68 2.19 -8.72
C LYS A 67 20.31 0.96 -7.88
N GLY A 68 19.02 0.78 -7.60
CA GLY A 68 18.50 -0.27 -6.74
C GLY A 68 18.57 0.04 -5.24
N THR A 69 18.82 1.29 -4.85
CA THR A 69 18.82 1.71 -3.46
C THR A 69 17.39 1.69 -2.91
N MET A 70 17.22 1.02 -1.77
CA MET A 70 15.93 0.92 -1.06
C MET A 70 15.75 2.04 -0.05
N LYS A 71 14.55 2.62 0.00
CA LYS A 71 14.13 3.53 1.06
C LYS A 71 12.66 3.28 1.43
N LEU A 72 12.43 2.68 2.58
CA LEU A 72 11.13 2.61 3.25
C LEU A 72 10.88 3.93 3.98
N PHE A 73 9.67 4.45 3.89
CA PHE A 73 9.26 5.68 4.57
C PHE A 73 7.76 5.66 4.88
N SER A 74 7.38 6.49 5.85
CA SER A 74 5.98 6.72 6.22
C SER A 74 5.73 8.21 6.45
N PHE A 75 4.58 8.71 6.00
CA PHE A 75 4.04 10.02 6.34
C PHE A 75 2.76 9.80 7.13
N SER A 76 2.68 10.32 8.35
CA SER A 76 1.54 10.08 9.25
C SER A 76 1.06 11.35 9.93
N GLN A 77 -0.15 11.29 10.48
CA GLN A 77 -0.76 12.35 11.29
C GLN A 77 -0.05 12.63 12.61
N GLU A 78 0.95 11.82 12.99
CA GLU A 78 1.86 12.16 14.10
C GLU A 78 2.61 13.47 13.84
N GLN A 79 3.03 13.69 12.60
CA GLN A 79 3.98 14.76 12.24
C GLN A 79 3.43 15.76 11.24
N TYR A 80 2.37 15.39 10.51
CA TYR A 80 1.87 16.13 9.36
C TYR A 80 0.35 16.18 9.37
N SER A 81 -0.23 17.30 8.92
CA SER A 81 -1.64 17.31 8.51
C SER A 81 -1.86 16.40 7.30
N GLU A 82 -3.10 15.95 7.08
CA GLU A 82 -3.44 15.14 5.90
C GLU A 82 -3.04 15.84 4.58
N ALA A 83 -3.22 17.16 4.49
CA ALA A 83 -2.83 17.94 3.31
C ALA A 83 -1.31 17.88 3.07
N GLU A 84 -0.50 17.92 4.13
CA GLU A 84 0.97 17.79 4.04
C GLU A 84 1.40 16.36 3.69
N ILE A 85 0.73 15.34 4.22
CA ILE A 85 0.94 13.92 3.86
C ILE A 85 0.73 13.76 2.35
N LEU A 86 -0.43 14.21 1.85
CA LEU A 86 -0.78 14.17 0.43
C LEU A 86 0.22 14.95 -0.41
N GLN A 87 0.56 16.19 -0.03
CA GLN A 87 1.50 17.01 -0.80
C GLN A 87 2.88 16.36 -0.92
N LYS A 88 3.39 15.73 0.15
CA LYS A 88 4.65 14.98 0.12
C LYS A 88 4.57 13.80 -0.84
N PHE A 89 3.52 12.99 -0.75
CA PHE A 89 3.32 11.83 -1.62
C PHE A 89 3.20 12.25 -3.09
N LEU A 90 2.35 13.23 -3.40
CA LEU A 90 2.11 13.74 -4.74
C LEU A 90 3.41 14.30 -5.37
N SER A 91 4.27 14.96 -4.58
CA SER A 91 5.54 15.51 -5.05
C SER A 91 6.54 14.48 -5.57
N ILE A 92 6.36 13.18 -5.26
CA ILE A 92 7.19 12.09 -5.79
C ILE A 92 6.98 11.96 -7.30
N PHE A 93 5.73 12.10 -7.76
CA PHE A 93 5.36 11.94 -9.17
C PHE A 93 5.91 13.07 -10.02
N ASP A 94 5.85 14.31 -9.53
CA ASP A 94 6.39 15.49 -10.23
C ASP A 94 7.88 15.38 -10.54
N LYS A 95 8.63 14.66 -9.70
CA LYS A 95 10.10 14.60 -9.78
C LYS A 95 10.62 13.39 -10.51
N ARG A 96 9.94 12.24 -10.40
CA ARG A 96 10.56 10.94 -10.74
C ARG A 96 9.71 10.02 -11.60
N ASN A 97 8.39 10.24 -11.72
CA ASN A 97 7.49 9.40 -12.52
C ASN A 97 7.73 7.88 -12.35
N PRO A 98 7.64 7.32 -11.12
CA PRO A 98 7.94 5.91 -10.88
C PRO A 98 6.94 4.95 -11.54
N THR A 99 7.34 3.70 -11.66
CA THR A 99 6.37 2.59 -11.71
C THR A 99 5.72 2.49 -10.34
N LEU A 100 4.41 2.76 -10.26
CA LEU A 100 3.66 2.64 -9.02
C LEU A 100 3.19 1.20 -8.85
N VAL A 101 3.31 0.65 -7.65
CA VAL A 101 2.87 -0.71 -7.32
C VAL A 101 2.04 -0.65 -6.04
N SER A 102 0.92 -1.35 -6.02
CA SER A 102 0.02 -1.42 -4.86
C SER A 102 -0.68 -2.77 -4.79
N TRP A 103 -1.37 -3.03 -3.69
CA TRP A 103 -2.38 -4.07 -3.59
C TRP A 103 -3.76 -3.43 -3.47
N ASN A 104 -4.62 -3.58 -4.48
CA ASN A 104 -5.95 -2.94 -4.52
C ASN A 104 -5.95 -1.40 -4.60
N GLY A 105 -4.81 -0.78 -4.94
CA GLY A 105 -4.69 0.67 -4.97
C GLY A 105 -5.50 1.36 -6.06
N SER A 106 -5.91 0.65 -7.12
CA SER A 106 -6.77 1.23 -8.16
C SER A 106 -8.23 1.36 -7.73
N GLN A 107 -8.68 0.54 -6.79
CA GLN A 107 -10.09 0.55 -6.32
C GLN A 107 -10.25 1.26 -4.98
N PHE A 108 -9.17 1.43 -4.21
CA PHE A 108 -9.23 2.08 -2.91
C PHE A 108 -8.27 3.28 -2.82
N ASP A 109 -6.96 3.04 -2.80
CA ASP A 109 -5.95 4.04 -2.42
C ASP A 109 -5.94 5.27 -3.32
N LEU A 110 -5.80 5.09 -4.64
CA LEU A 110 -5.79 6.20 -5.59
C LEU A 110 -7.14 6.94 -5.65
N PRO A 111 -8.31 6.27 -5.64
CA PRO A 111 -9.59 6.94 -5.47
C PRO A 111 -9.71 7.77 -4.18
N VAL A 112 -9.24 7.26 -3.03
CA VAL A 112 -9.24 8.02 -1.76
C VAL A 112 -8.31 9.22 -1.87
N ILE A 113 -7.08 9.03 -2.36
CA ILE A 113 -6.13 10.13 -2.62
C ILE A 113 -6.73 11.17 -3.57
N LEU A 114 -7.47 10.75 -4.61
CA LEU A 114 -8.16 11.65 -5.52
C LEU A 114 -9.19 12.52 -4.79
N TYR A 115 -10.06 11.93 -3.97
CA TYR A 115 -11.06 12.69 -3.22
C TYR A 115 -10.43 13.63 -2.20
N ARG A 116 -9.40 13.15 -1.48
CA ARG A 116 -8.73 13.94 -0.44
C ARG A 116 -7.83 15.03 -1.00
N ALA A 117 -7.19 14.81 -2.14
CA ALA A 117 -6.50 15.86 -2.86
C ALA A 117 -7.48 16.98 -3.30
N MET A 118 -8.64 16.62 -3.85
CA MET A 118 -9.66 17.63 -4.20
C MET A 118 -10.22 18.35 -2.97
N TYR A 119 -10.50 17.61 -1.89
CA TYR A 119 -11.00 18.18 -0.63
C TYR A 119 -10.04 19.23 -0.05
N HIS A 120 -8.73 18.98 -0.12
CA HIS A 120 -7.69 19.92 0.33
C HIS A 120 -7.25 20.95 -0.72
N GLY A 121 -7.89 20.98 -1.90
CA GLY A 121 -7.56 21.92 -2.98
C GLY A 121 -6.17 21.70 -3.61
N LEU A 122 -5.64 20.48 -3.55
CA LEU A 122 -4.35 20.11 -4.11
C LEU A 122 -4.46 19.79 -5.61
N SER A 123 -3.41 20.12 -6.36
CA SER A 123 -3.26 19.78 -7.77
C SER A 123 -2.24 18.65 -7.96
N ALA A 124 -2.56 17.66 -8.78
CA ALA A 124 -1.75 16.47 -8.98
C ALA A 124 -1.72 15.98 -10.45
N PRO A 125 -1.39 16.86 -11.44
CA PRO A 125 -1.41 16.49 -12.85
C PRO A 125 -0.40 15.36 -13.17
N SER A 126 0.72 15.29 -12.45
CA SER A 126 1.69 14.21 -12.64
C SER A 126 1.09 12.82 -12.41
N LEU A 127 0.17 12.73 -11.45
CA LEU A 127 -0.53 11.49 -11.08
C LEU A 127 -1.82 11.27 -11.89
N PHE A 128 -2.61 12.32 -12.17
CA PHE A 128 -3.98 12.19 -12.70
C PHE A 128 -4.21 12.62 -14.15
N ASP A 129 -3.23 13.25 -14.81
CA ASP A 129 -3.34 13.56 -16.25
C ASP A 129 -3.35 12.27 -17.09
N GLN A 130 -4.40 12.11 -17.90
CA GLN A 130 -4.61 10.96 -18.77
C GLN A 130 -4.31 11.29 -20.24
N GLY A 131 -3.67 12.43 -20.50
CA GLY A 131 -3.28 12.86 -21.83
C GLY A 131 -3.99 14.11 -22.31
N GLU A 132 -4.78 14.75 -21.44
CA GLU A 132 -5.40 16.05 -21.70
C GLU A 132 -4.36 17.18 -21.70
N ILE A 133 -3.32 17.07 -20.87
CA ILE A 133 -2.24 18.06 -20.76
C ILE A 133 -0.99 17.55 -21.48
N ASP A 134 -0.49 16.37 -21.10
CA ASP A 134 0.65 15.71 -21.74
C ASP A 134 0.18 14.50 -22.56
N THR A 135 0.06 14.69 -23.88
CA THR A 135 -0.38 13.64 -24.81
C THR A 135 0.43 12.34 -24.74
N GLN A 136 1.66 12.34 -24.20
CA GLN A 136 2.44 11.12 -23.97
C GLN A 136 1.82 10.19 -22.92
N LYS A 137 0.96 10.74 -22.04
CA LYS A 137 0.24 9.99 -21.00
C LYS A 137 -1.05 9.34 -21.49
N ARG A 138 -1.47 9.56 -22.74
CA ARG A 138 -2.71 8.99 -23.31
C ARG A 138 -2.89 7.50 -23.03
N TYR A 139 -1.80 6.73 -23.14
CA TYR A 139 -1.80 5.30 -22.81
C TYR A 139 -0.91 4.96 -21.60
N ASN A 140 -0.03 5.86 -21.20
CA ASN A 140 0.98 5.67 -20.16
C ASN A 140 0.70 6.61 -18.96
N ASN A 141 -0.44 6.40 -18.31
CA ASN A 141 -0.90 7.11 -17.10
C ASN A 141 -1.23 6.11 -15.98
N TYR A 142 -1.39 6.60 -14.75
CA TYR A 142 -1.59 5.74 -13.57
C TYR A 142 -3.01 5.16 -13.46
N GLN A 143 -3.98 5.69 -14.20
CA GLN A 143 -5.39 5.26 -14.21
C GLN A 143 -5.63 4.15 -15.24
N ASN A 144 -4.77 4.05 -16.26
CA ASN A 144 -4.89 3.03 -17.28
C ASN A 144 -4.55 1.66 -16.69
N ARG A 145 -5.60 0.94 -16.32
CA ARG A 145 -5.58 -0.43 -15.75
C ARG A 145 -4.75 -1.43 -16.57
N TYR A 146 -4.62 -1.23 -17.89
CA TYR A 146 -3.89 -2.15 -18.77
C TYR A 146 -2.44 -1.73 -19.04
N HIS A 147 -1.98 -0.62 -18.47
CA HIS A 147 -0.60 -0.15 -18.62
C HIS A 147 0.19 -0.34 -17.32
N HIS A 148 1.46 -0.71 -17.43
CA HIS A 148 2.35 -0.94 -16.28
C HIS A 148 2.84 0.36 -15.60
N ARG A 149 2.14 1.48 -15.74
CA ARG A 149 2.50 2.73 -15.05
C ARG A 149 2.08 2.66 -13.58
N HIS A 150 0.90 2.07 -13.36
CA HIS A 150 0.44 1.56 -12.09
C HIS A 150 0.19 0.05 -12.22
N ILE A 151 0.81 -0.74 -11.34
CA ILE A 151 0.63 -2.18 -11.24
C ILE A 151 -0.12 -2.46 -9.94
N ASP A 152 -1.45 -2.48 -10.01
CA ASP A 152 -2.29 -2.99 -8.91
C ASP A 152 -2.24 -4.53 -8.94
N LEU A 153 -1.47 -5.13 -8.03
CA LEU A 153 -1.23 -6.56 -8.02
C LEU A 153 -2.49 -7.38 -7.85
N MET A 154 -3.43 -6.94 -7.02
CA MET A 154 -4.68 -7.67 -6.80
C MET A 154 -5.46 -7.75 -8.10
N ASP A 155 -5.51 -6.65 -8.84
CA ASP A 155 -6.22 -6.56 -10.09
C ASP A 155 -5.58 -7.37 -11.23
N TRP A 156 -4.24 -7.27 -11.33
CA TRP A 156 -3.45 -8.06 -12.28
C TRP A 156 -3.56 -9.56 -11.98
N MET A 157 -3.43 -9.99 -10.73
CA MET A 157 -3.50 -11.40 -10.35
C MET A 157 -4.91 -11.97 -10.46
N ALA A 158 -5.94 -11.13 -10.32
CA ALA A 158 -7.33 -11.51 -10.57
C ALA A 158 -7.68 -11.65 -12.06
N MET A 159 -6.72 -11.40 -12.96
CA MET A 159 -6.92 -11.38 -14.41
C MET A 159 -8.07 -10.43 -14.80
N PHE A 160 -8.12 -9.28 -14.12
CA PHE A 160 -9.14 -8.25 -14.31
C PHE A 160 -10.59 -8.68 -14.01
N ASN A 161 -10.79 -9.84 -13.37
CA ASN A 161 -12.09 -10.34 -12.95
C ASN A 161 -12.24 -10.24 -11.43
N GLY A 162 -13.09 -9.32 -10.96
CA GLY A 162 -13.26 -9.06 -9.53
C GLY A 162 -13.73 -10.24 -8.69
N ARG A 163 -14.27 -11.31 -9.30
CA ARG A 163 -14.58 -12.56 -8.59
C ARG A 163 -13.35 -13.31 -8.09
N ASN A 164 -12.18 -13.00 -8.66
CA ASN A 164 -10.92 -13.64 -8.31
C ASN A 164 -10.11 -12.82 -7.28
N PHE A 165 -10.64 -11.68 -6.81
CA PHE A 165 -9.93 -10.88 -5.81
C PHE A 165 -9.64 -11.68 -4.54
N GLN A 166 -8.40 -11.60 -4.08
CA GLN A 166 -7.90 -12.23 -2.86
C GLN A 166 -7.34 -11.14 -1.93
N LYS A 167 -7.29 -11.41 -0.63
CA LYS A 167 -6.64 -10.50 0.31
C LYS A 167 -5.12 -10.60 0.16
N LEU A 168 -4.42 -9.49 0.40
CA LEU A 168 -2.95 -9.48 0.43
C LEU A 168 -2.43 -10.52 1.42
N ASP A 169 -3.07 -10.61 2.58
CA ASP A 169 -2.72 -11.53 3.65
C ASP A 169 -2.73 -13.00 3.20
N ASP A 170 -3.80 -13.42 2.51
CA ASP A 170 -3.94 -14.80 2.01
C ASP A 170 -2.83 -15.13 0.99
N ILE A 171 -2.52 -14.18 0.10
CA ILE A 171 -1.52 -14.36 -0.95
C ILE A 171 -0.09 -14.29 -0.41
N ALA A 172 0.17 -13.43 0.57
CA ALA A 172 1.45 -13.37 1.25
C ALA A 172 1.75 -14.70 1.96
N HIS A 173 0.80 -15.22 2.74
CA HIS A 173 0.94 -16.52 3.41
C HIS A 173 1.11 -17.68 2.42
N LEU A 174 0.32 -17.70 1.33
CA LEU A 174 0.45 -18.69 0.26
C LEU A 174 1.87 -18.73 -0.33
N LEU A 175 2.53 -17.58 -0.41
CA LEU A 175 3.87 -17.43 -0.97
C LEU A 175 4.99 -17.54 0.06
N GLY A 176 4.68 -17.79 1.34
CA GLY A 176 5.68 -17.91 2.42
C GLY A 176 6.16 -16.57 2.98
N TYR A 177 5.41 -15.49 2.79
CA TYR A 177 5.68 -14.16 3.34
C TYR A 177 4.87 -13.87 4.61
N PRO A 178 5.22 -12.83 5.39
CA PRO A 178 4.62 -12.59 6.71
C PRO A 178 3.12 -12.38 6.74
N GLY A 179 2.52 -11.79 5.70
CA GLY A 179 1.14 -11.31 5.76
C GLY A 179 0.96 -10.16 6.76
N LYS A 180 -0.29 -9.85 7.11
CA LYS A 180 -0.63 -8.81 8.09
C LYS A 180 -0.26 -9.28 9.51
N ARG A 181 0.40 -8.40 10.25
CA ARG A 181 0.85 -8.65 11.63
C ARG A 181 -0.35 -8.78 12.57
N GLY A 182 -0.46 -9.89 13.31
CA GLY A 182 -1.20 -9.96 14.58
C GLY A 182 -2.69 -9.57 14.54
N LYS A 183 -3.33 -9.50 15.73
CA LYS A 183 -4.78 -9.43 16.03
C LYS A 183 -5.71 -9.11 14.83
N ALA A 184 -6.58 -10.06 14.51
CA ALA A 184 -7.68 -9.85 13.56
C ALA A 184 -8.55 -8.65 13.97
N GLY A 185 -8.64 -7.64 13.09
CA GLY A 185 -9.47 -6.46 13.31
C GLY A 185 -8.93 -5.19 12.65
N TYR A 186 -9.78 -4.18 12.54
CA TYR A 186 -9.42 -2.84 12.08
C TYR A 186 -8.88 -2.03 13.27
N LEU A 187 -7.55 -1.98 13.39
CA LEU A 187 -6.85 -1.42 14.57
C LEU A 187 -6.53 0.08 14.46
N ILE A 188 -6.71 0.67 13.27
CA ILE A 188 -6.33 2.07 13.00
C ILE A 188 -7.01 3.07 13.97
N PRO A 189 -8.32 2.98 14.27
CA PRO A 189 -8.95 3.88 15.23
C PRO A 189 -8.39 3.74 16.65
N GLU A 190 -7.95 2.56 17.04
CA GLU A 190 -7.32 2.34 18.35
C GLU A 190 -5.93 2.96 18.40
N TYR A 191 -5.11 2.72 17.35
CA TYR A 191 -3.77 3.28 17.28
C TYR A 191 -3.78 4.82 17.31
N VAL A 192 -4.65 5.45 16.52
CA VAL A 192 -4.74 6.92 16.48
C VAL A 192 -5.22 7.47 17.83
N ARG A 193 -6.26 6.88 18.43
CA ARG A 193 -6.80 7.31 19.73
C ARG A 193 -5.78 7.20 20.86
N ASN A 194 -4.95 6.16 20.82
CA ASN A 194 -3.92 5.90 21.84
C ASN A 194 -2.56 6.50 21.47
N GLN A 195 -2.43 7.24 20.36
CA GLN A 195 -1.18 7.81 19.85
C GLN A 195 -0.07 6.77 19.60
N GLN A 196 -0.46 5.55 19.23
CA GLN A 196 0.43 4.44 18.90
C GLN A 196 0.89 4.52 17.43
N TRP A 197 1.55 5.63 17.10
CA TRP A 197 1.91 5.96 15.72
C TRP A 197 2.95 5.02 15.13
N LEU A 198 3.91 4.56 15.95
CA LEU A 198 4.94 3.61 15.50
C LEU A 198 4.33 2.27 15.11
N GLU A 199 3.36 1.77 15.87
CA GLU A 199 2.62 0.55 15.57
C GLU A 199 1.80 0.72 14.29
N MET A 200 1.11 1.85 14.13
CA MET A 200 0.33 2.17 12.93
C MET A 200 1.21 2.26 11.68
N THR A 201 2.33 2.99 11.72
CA THR A 201 3.23 3.07 10.56
C THR A 201 3.89 1.72 10.28
N SER A 202 4.24 0.96 11.32
CA SER A 202 4.79 -0.40 11.14
C SER A 202 3.78 -1.37 10.51
N TYR A 203 2.49 -1.18 10.79
CA TYR A 203 1.40 -1.94 10.17
C TYR A 203 1.28 -1.62 8.68
N CYS A 204 1.20 -0.34 8.30
CA CYS A 204 1.12 0.08 6.89
C CYS A 204 2.41 -0.29 6.13
N GLU A 205 3.58 -0.10 6.73
CA GLU A 205 4.87 -0.55 6.17
C GLU A 205 4.90 -2.07 5.94
N ALA A 206 4.25 -2.88 6.78
CA ALA A 206 4.18 -4.32 6.57
C ALA A 206 3.38 -4.68 5.31
N ASP A 207 2.29 -3.97 5.02
CA ASP A 207 1.51 -4.17 3.79
C ASP A 207 2.30 -3.73 2.55
N VAL A 208 3.04 -2.62 2.64
CA VAL A 208 4.00 -2.21 1.59
C VAL A 208 5.06 -3.28 1.34
N LEU A 209 5.66 -3.84 2.40
CA LEU A 209 6.69 -4.86 2.28
C LEU A 209 6.14 -6.18 1.72
N ASN A 210 4.97 -6.64 2.18
CA ASN A 210 4.32 -7.80 1.59
C ASN A 210 4.00 -7.58 0.11
N THR A 211 3.47 -6.40 -0.25
CA THR A 211 3.20 -6.02 -1.65
C THR A 211 4.47 -6.05 -2.49
N TRP A 212 5.61 -5.57 -1.96
CA TRP A 212 6.91 -5.65 -2.63
C TRP A 212 7.37 -7.11 -2.87
N LEU A 213 7.27 -7.97 -1.85
CA LEU A 213 7.67 -9.37 -1.97
C LEU A 213 6.80 -10.14 -2.98
N VAL A 214 5.49 -9.90 -2.96
CA VAL A 214 4.56 -10.46 -3.94
C VAL A 214 4.86 -9.92 -5.35
N TYR A 215 5.18 -8.63 -5.48
CA TYR A 215 5.58 -8.03 -6.75
C TYR A 215 6.81 -8.70 -7.34
N LEU A 216 7.84 -8.98 -6.54
CA LEU A 216 9.04 -9.71 -6.98
C LEU A 216 8.67 -11.11 -7.51
N ARG A 217 7.80 -11.84 -6.82
CA ARG A 217 7.30 -13.14 -7.30
C ARG A 217 6.52 -13.03 -8.58
N PHE A 218 5.69 -12.00 -8.71
CA PHE A 218 4.93 -11.74 -9.92
C PHE A 218 5.82 -11.41 -11.12
N LEU A 219 6.88 -10.61 -10.91
CA LEU A 219 7.88 -10.32 -11.94
C LEU A 219 8.63 -11.58 -12.39
N LEU A 220 9.01 -12.44 -11.45
CA LEU A 220 9.65 -13.72 -11.76
C LEU A 220 8.72 -14.63 -12.56
N LEU A 221 7.44 -14.74 -12.17
CA LEU A 221 6.42 -15.50 -12.91
C LEU A 221 6.27 -14.99 -14.35
N LYS A 222 6.33 -13.67 -14.56
CA LYS A 222 6.25 -13.06 -15.90
C LYS A 222 7.57 -13.14 -16.69
N GLY A 223 8.63 -13.72 -16.13
CA GLY A 223 9.96 -13.75 -16.75
C GLY A 223 10.62 -12.37 -16.90
N GLN A 224 10.19 -11.37 -16.14
CA GLN A 224 10.73 -10.00 -16.20
C GLN A 224 12.00 -9.80 -15.34
N ILE A 225 12.29 -10.77 -14.49
CA ILE A 225 13.52 -10.93 -13.73
C ILE A 225 13.89 -12.41 -13.73
N LEU A 226 15.18 -12.73 -13.66
CA LEU A 226 15.66 -14.11 -13.57
C LEU A 226 15.54 -14.63 -12.13
N PRO A 227 15.61 -15.97 -11.91
CA PRO A 227 15.64 -16.54 -10.56
C PRO A 227 16.77 -15.96 -9.69
N GLU A 228 17.92 -15.69 -10.29
CA GLU A 228 19.07 -15.09 -9.61
C GLU A 228 18.81 -13.63 -9.21
N ASP A 229 18.22 -12.82 -10.10
CA ASP A 229 17.83 -11.44 -9.80
C ASP A 229 16.81 -11.42 -8.65
N HIS A 230 15.83 -12.32 -8.68
CA HIS A 230 14.85 -12.46 -7.61
C HIS A 230 15.55 -12.76 -6.27
N ARG A 231 16.46 -13.73 -6.24
CA ARG A 231 17.23 -14.08 -5.05
C ARG A 231 18.02 -12.88 -4.52
N LEU A 232 18.67 -12.11 -5.40
CA LEU A 232 19.41 -10.91 -5.02
C LEU A 232 18.48 -9.84 -4.41
N TRP A 233 17.29 -9.63 -4.97
CA TRP A 233 16.31 -8.69 -4.40
C TRP A 233 15.79 -9.13 -3.03
N ILE A 234 15.57 -10.44 -2.83
CA ILE A 234 15.18 -10.98 -1.52
C ILE A 234 16.30 -10.73 -0.50
N GLN A 235 17.55 -11.06 -0.83
CA GLN A 235 18.69 -10.82 0.07
C GLN A 235 18.90 -9.33 0.36
N ALA A 236 18.78 -8.46 -0.66
CA ALA A 236 18.87 -7.02 -0.48
C ALA A 236 17.75 -6.50 0.44
N THR A 237 16.53 -7.02 0.30
CA THR A 237 15.40 -6.66 1.18
C THR A 237 15.68 -7.10 2.61
N ILE A 238 16.10 -8.34 2.85
CA ILE A 238 16.42 -8.84 4.18
C ILE A 238 17.54 -8.00 4.82
N HIS A 239 18.63 -7.76 4.08
CA HIS A 239 19.76 -6.97 4.57
C HIS A 239 19.35 -5.53 4.91
N TYR A 240 18.53 -4.90 4.06
CA TYR A 240 18.02 -3.55 4.29
C TYR A 240 17.14 -3.46 5.55
N LEU A 241 16.28 -4.46 5.78
CA LEU A 241 15.40 -4.51 6.94
C LEU A 241 16.15 -4.85 8.25
N GLN A 242 17.27 -5.59 8.18
CA GLN A 242 18.12 -5.84 9.35
C GLN A 242 18.70 -4.55 9.96
N GLY A 243 18.87 -3.51 9.13
CA GLY A 243 19.28 -2.18 9.57
C GLY A 243 18.16 -1.34 10.20
N GLN A 244 16.93 -1.87 10.27
CA GLN A 244 15.75 -1.14 10.75
C GLN A 244 15.12 -1.84 11.97
N PRO A 245 15.35 -1.33 13.19
CA PRO A 245 14.86 -1.96 14.42
C PRO A 245 13.35 -2.25 14.43
N GLN A 246 12.53 -1.36 13.86
CA GLN A 246 11.06 -1.52 13.77
C GLN A 246 10.61 -2.70 12.89
N GLN A 247 11.51 -3.26 12.08
CA GLN A 247 11.25 -4.36 11.17
C GLN A 247 11.77 -5.71 11.69
N THR A 248 12.26 -5.75 12.93
CA THR A 248 12.76 -6.99 13.57
C THR A 248 11.68 -8.07 13.62
N GLU A 249 10.47 -7.73 14.05
CA GLU A 249 9.35 -8.67 14.12
C GLU A 249 8.96 -9.18 12.72
N PHE A 250 8.89 -8.29 11.72
CA PHE A 250 8.59 -8.67 10.33
C PHE A 250 9.58 -9.71 9.80
N LEU A 251 10.88 -9.52 10.06
CA LEU A 251 11.92 -10.48 9.69
C LEU A 251 11.80 -11.81 10.43
N GLN A 252 11.47 -11.80 11.72
CA GLN A 252 11.27 -13.04 12.50
C GLN A 252 10.09 -13.86 11.98
N VAL A 253 8.98 -13.19 11.67
CA VAL A 253 7.80 -13.83 11.07
C VAL A 253 8.14 -14.34 9.68
N TRP A 254 8.83 -13.55 8.84
CA TRP A 254 9.23 -14.00 7.50
C TRP A 254 10.12 -15.24 7.56
N GLN A 255 11.12 -15.26 8.46
CA GLN A 255 12.01 -16.41 8.64
C GLN A 255 11.25 -17.70 9.05
N THR A 256 10.08 -17.55 9.69
CA THR A 256 9.21 -18.67 10.03
C THR A 256 8.31 -19.03 8.83
N CYS A 257 7.62 -18.06 8.25
CA CYS A 257 6.69 -18.26 7.14
C CYS A 257 7.37 -18.84 5.89
N CYS A 258 8.61 -18.43 5.61
CA CYS A 258 9.31 -18.83 4.40
C CYS A 258 9.54 -20.35 4.33
N LYS A 259 9.58 -21.03 5.49
CA LYS A 259 9.76 -22.49 5.61
C LYS A 259 8.52 -23.29 5.21
N HIS A 260 7.36 -22.65 5.08
CA HIS A 260 6.13 -23.34 4.68
C HIS A 260 6.00 -23.54 3.17
N THR A 261 6.90 -22.98 2.36
CA THR A 261 6.94 -23.23 0.91
C THR A 261 8.33 -23.64 0.45
N ASP A 262 8.40 -24.60 -0.48
CA ASP A 262 9.68 -25.09 -1.00
C ASP A 262 10.51 -23.96 -1.63
N PHE A 263 9.84 -23.04 -2.33
CA PHE A 263 10.51 -21.95 -3.05
C PHE A 263 11.17 -20.94 -2.11
N THR A 264 10.47 -20.52 -1.04
CA THR A 264 10.98 -19.50 -0.10
C THR A 264 11.79 -20.09 1.06
N SER A 265 11.85 -21.42 1.17
CA SER A 265 12.53 -22.12 2.28
C SER A 265 14.00 -21.70 2.43
N SER A 266 14.65 -21.31 1.33
CA SER A 266 16.04 -20.86 1.29
C SER A 266 16.24 -19.35 1.47
N ASP A 267 15.19 -18.54 1.63
CA ASP A 267 15.30 -17.06 1.70
C ASP A 267 16.28 -16.58 2.78
N PHE A 268 16.34 -17.28 3.92
CA PHE A 268 17.24 -16.95 5.04
C PHE A 268 18.45 -17.91 5.14
N SER A 269 18.66 -18.78 4.17
CA SER A 269 19.83 -19.66 4.14
C SER A 269 21.05 -18.86 3.68
N GLN A 270 22.20 -19.08 4.33
CA GLN A 270 23.45 -18.50 3.82
C GLN A 270 23.72 -19.05 2.42
N PRO A 271 24.20 -18.22 1.47
CA PRO A 271 24.63 -18.74 0.18
C PRO A 271 25.71 -19.81 0.43
N PRO A 272 25.73 -20.92 -0.34
CA PRO A 272 26.81 -21.88 -0.24
C PRO A 272 28.12 -21.13 -0.43
N GLN A 273 29.04 -21.27 0.55
CA GLN A 273 30.39 -20.75 0.41
C GLN A 273 30.97 -21.35 -0.86
N GLN A 274 31.23 -20.52 -1.86
CA GLN A 274 32.03 -20.93 -3.00
C GLN A 274 33.45 -21.16 -2.47
N HIS A 275 33.82 -22.42 -2.31
CA HIS A 275 35.20 -22.85 -2.08
C HIS A 275 36.01 -22.76 -3.37
#